data_AF-A0A0M8SSU2-F1
#
_entry.id   AF-A0A0M8SSU2-F1
#
_cell.length_a   1.000
_cell.length_b   1.000
_cell.length_c   1.000
_cell.angle_alpha   90.00
_cell.angle_beta   90.00
_cell.angle_gamma   90.00
#
_symmetry.space_group_name_H-M   'P 1'
#
loop_
_entity.id
_entity.type
_entity.pdbx_description
1 polymer ?
#
loop_
_entity_poly.entity_id
_entity_poly.type
_entity_poly.pdbx_seq_one_letter_code
_entity_poly.pdbx_strand_id
1 'polypeptide(L)'
;MPSALTLPALRQAVATVAASRLPEFFEELQQAFVRAGDEDSVVLIRMFYQRWGVVVEIERYPERAQRLHAAERAVDSPDPDVRAAAILEAGEIVRAAHREVAGG
;
A
#
# COMPACT_ATOMS: atom_id res chain seq x y z
N MET A 1 12.72 16.04 2.18
CA MET A 1 13.38 15.27 3.25
C MET A 1 13.10 13.81 2.98
N PRO A 2 14.10 12.96 2.71
CA PRO A 2 13.85 11.54 2.53
C PRO A 2 13.36 11.01 3.88
N SER A 3 12.08 10.61 3.95
CA SER A 3 11.53 10.01 5.16
C SER A 3 12.30 8.73 5.41
N ALA A 4 13.15 8.72 6.45
CA ALA A 4 13.70 7.48 6.96
C ALA A 4 12.52 6.51 7.16
N LEU A 5 12.61 5.29 6.60
CA LEU A 5 11.64 4.20 6.72
C LEU A 5 11.59 3.72 8.19
N THR A 6 11.07 4.59 9.06
CA THR A 6 10.86 4.36 10.48
C THR A 6 9.37 4.28 10.72
N LEU A 7 8.95 3.48 11.71
CA LEU A 7 7.54 3.30 12.02
C LEU A 7 6.80 4.62 12.29
N PRO A 8 7.36 5.59 13.05
CA PRO A 8 6.66 6.84 13.31
C PRO A 8 6.46 7.67 12.04
N ALA A 9 7.46 7.73 11.17
CA ALA A 9 7.38 8.48 9.91
C ALA A 9 6.36 7.85 8.95
N LEU A 10 6.36 6.52 8.85
CA LEU A 10 5.40 5.79 8.03
C LEU A 10 3.96 5.95 8.56
N ARG A 11 3.76 5.81 9.87
CA ARG A 11 2.46 6.03 10.53
C ARG A 11 1.94 7.44 10.28
N GLN A 12 2.79 8.45 10.41
CA GLN A 12 2.42 9.84 10.16
C GLN A 12 2.04 10.05 8.69
N ALA A 13 2.78 9.45 7.77
CA ALA A 13 2.46 9.53 6.35
C ALA A 13 1.09 8.89 6.06
N VAL A 14 0.83 7.68 6.56
CA VAL A 14 -0.48 7.01 6.44
C VAL A 14 -1.59 7.87 7.05
N ALA A 15 -1.38 8.46 8.22
CA ALA A 15 -2.36 9.35 8.84
C ALA A 15 -2.65 10.61 8.00
N THR A 16 -1.69 11.06 7.18
CA THR A 16 -1.82 12.25 6.34
C THR A 16 -2.53 11.95 5.04
N VAL A 17 -2.19 10.83 4.38
CA VAL A 17 -2.67 10.53 3.02
C VAL A 17 -3.80 9.49 2.98
N ALA A 18 -3.91 8.62 3.98
CA ALA A 18 -4.86 7.51 4.02
C ALA A 18 -5.37 7.26 5.45
N ALA A 19 -5.94 8.30 6.09
CA ALA A 19 -6.39 8.21 7.48
C ALA A 19 -7.41 7.08 7.73
N SER A 20 -8.25 6.74 6.75
CA SER A 20 -9.20 5.63 6.82
C SER A 20 -8.54 4.25 6.89
N ARG A 21 -7.29 4.12 6.41
CA ARG A 21 -6.50 2.89 6.42
C ARG A 21 -5.63 2.74 7.68
N LEU A 22 -5.69 3.67 8.64
CA LEU A 22 -4.96 3.57 9.91
C LEU A 22 -5.31 2.30 10.74
N PRO A 23 -6.58 1.87 10.85
CA PRO A 23 -6.89 0.63 11.56
C PRO A 23 -6.19 -0.60 10.94
N GLU A 24 -6.26 -0.72 9.61
CA GLU A 24 -5.59 -1.77 8.83
C GLU A 24 -4.06 -1.72 9.02
N PHE A 25 -3.47 -0.53 9.02
CA PHE A 25 -2.04 -0.33 9.30
C PHE A 25 -1.62 -0.93 10.65
N PHE A 26 -2.39 -0.67 11.72
CA PHE A 26 -2.06 -1.19 13.04
C PHE A 26 -2.28 -2.71 13.15
N GLU A 27 -3.32 -3.23 12.50
CA GLU A 27 -3.57 -4.68 12.44
C GLU A 27 -2.44 -5.41 11.71
N GLU A 28 -2.04 -4.95 10.51
CA GLU A 28 -0.94 -5.55 9.76
C GLU A 28 0.40 -5.41 10.50
N LEU A 29 0.63 -4.30 11.19
CA LEU A 29 1.83 -4.11 12.02
C LEU A 29 1.90 -5.16 13.13
N GLN A 30 0.79 -5.37 13.86
CA GLN A 30 0.72 -6.36 14.92
C GLN A 30 0.93 -7.77 14.37
N GLN A 31 0.30 -8.10 13.24
CA GLN A 31 0.48 -9.40 12.58
C GLN A 31 1.93 -9.63 12.14
N ALA A 32 2.57 -8.62 11.54
CA ALA A 32 3.96 -8.70 11.12
C ALA A 32 4.92 -8.90 12.31
N PHE A 33 4.66 -8.24 13.44
CA PHE A 33 5.44 -8.43 14.67
C PHE A 33 5.28 -9.83 15.28
N VAL A 34 4.04 -10.33 15.37
CA VAL A 34 3.78 -11.68 15.90
C VAL A 34 4.48 -12.72 15.03
N ARG A 35 4.29 -12.67 13.70
CA ARG A 35 4.93 -13.62 12.79
C ARG A 35 6.45 -13.49 12.75
N ALA A 36 6.99 -12.27 12.83
CA ALA A 36 8.44 -12.07 12.91
C ALA A 36 9.03 -12.71 14.18
N GLY A 37 8.30 -12.68 15.30
CA GLY A 37 8.69 -13.38 16.53
C GLY A 37 8.59 -14.90 16.41
N ASP A 38 7.49 -15.39 15.83
CA ASP A 38 7.27 -16.83 15.63
C ASP A 38 8.26 -17.47 14.64
N GLU A 39 8.62 -16.74 13.58
CA GLU A 39 9.52 -17.20 12.51
C GLU A 39 10.97 -16.71 12.68
N ASP A 40 11.28 -15.97 13.75
CA ASP A 40 12.55 -15.27 13.99
C ASP A 40 13.08 -14.52 12.75
N SER A 41 12.16 -13.83 12.06
CA SER A 41 12.39 -13.31 10.71
C SER A 41 12.12 -11.81 10.61
N VAL A 42 13.20 -11.04 10.60
CA VAL A 42 13.20 -9.59 10.37
C VAL A 42 12.72 -9.19 8.96
N VAL A 43 12.63 -10.16 8.03
CA VAL A 43 12.16 -9.94 6.66
C VAL A 43 10.68 -9.54 6.66
N LEU A 44 9.87 -10.10 7.55
CA LEU A 44 8.43 -9.81 7.64
C LEU A 44 8.18 -8.34 8.03
N ILE A 45 8.99 -7.80 8.93
CA ILE A 45 8.97 -6.38 9.30
C ILE A 45 9.41 -5.51 8.11
N ARG A 46 10.44 -5.90 7.36
CA ARG A 46 10.85 -5.18 6.14
C ARG A 46 9.76 -5.18 5.07
N MET A 47 9.08 -6.30 4.86
CA MET A 47 7.96 -6.39 3.91
C MET A 47 6.81 -5.47 4.31
N PHE A 48 6.50 -5.38 5.61
CA PHE A 48 5.51 -4.42 6.13
C PHE A 48 5.88 -2.98 5.74
N TYR A 49 7.12 -2.55 5.99
CA TYR A 49 7.58 -1.20 5.62
C TYR A 49 7.50 -0.94 4.11
N GLN A 50 7.87 -1.93 3.29
CA GLN A 50 7.81 -1.81 1.83
C GLN A 50 6.38 -1.67 1.33
N ARG A 51 5.47 -2.54 1.81
CA ARG A 51 4.05 -2.51 1.43
C ARG A 51 3.41 -1.18 1.75
N TRP A 52 3.55 -0.70 2.98
CA TRP A 52 2.94 0.56 3.40
C TRP A 52 3.64 1.79 2.82
N GLY A 53 4.95 1.69 2.51
CA GLY A 53 5.64 2.71 1.73
C GLY A 53 5.02 2.90 0.34
N VAL A 54 4.66 1.80 -0.34
CA VAL A 54 3.96 1.85 -1.62
C VAL A 54 2.57 2.43 -1.49
N VAL A 55 1.80 2.05 -0.46
CA VAL A 55 0.49 2.65 -0.19
C VAL A 55 0.60 4.16 -0.01
N VAL A 56 1.53 4.61 0.84
CA VAL A 56 1.76 6.05 1.06
C VAL A 56 2.17 6.76 -0.22
N GLU A 57 3.02 6.16 -1.04
CA GLU A 57 3.45 6.79 -2.30
C GLU A 57 2.30 6.89 -3.31
N ILE A 58 1.40 5.91 -3.38
CA ILE A 58 0.20 5.99 -4.23
C ILE A 58 -0.72 7.10 -3.75
N GLU A 59 -1.03 7.11 -2.45
CA GLU A 59 -1.97 8.03 -1.81
C GLU A 59 -1.45 9.48 -1.76
N ARG A 60 -0.12 9.66 -1.83
CA ARG A 60 0.54 10.98 -1.95
C ARG A 60 0.21 11.68 -3.27
N TYR A 61 -0.20 10.96 -4.32
CA TYR A 61 -0.64 11.55 -5.59
C TYR A 61 -2.15 11.33 -5.79
N PRO A 62 -2.99 12.35 -5.53
CA PRO A 62 -4.45 12.21 -5.53
C PRO A 62 -5.02 11.65 -6.84
N GLU A 63 -4.43 11.99 -7.98
CA GLU A 63 -4.84 11.47 -9.29
C GLU A 63 -4.53 9.98 -9.46
N ARG A 64 -3.43 9.48 -8.87
CA ARG A 64 -3.09 8.05 -8.90
C ARG A 64 -3.98 7.26 -7.95
N ALA A 65 -4.21 7.78 -6.75
CA ALA A 65 -5.12 7.20 -5.77
C ALA A 65 -6.56 7.13 -6.29
N GLN A 66 -7.07 8.20 -6.90
CA GLN A 66 -8.43 8.25 -7.44
C GLN A 66 -8.65 7.21 -8.55
N ARG A 67 -7.67 7.04 -9.45
CA ARG A 67 -7.72 5.99 -10.48
C ARG A 67 -7.64 4.60 -9.88
N LEU A 68 -6.78 4.38 -8.89
CA LEU A 68 -6.70 3.08 -8.22
C LEU A 68 -8.03 2.74 -7.54
N HIS A 69 -8.61 3.65 -6.76
CA HIS A 69 -9.90 3.38 -6.11
C HIS A 69 -11.05 3.22 -7.11
N ALA A 70 -11.02 3.93 -8.25
CA ALA A 70 -12.00 3.73 -9.31
C ALA A 70 -11.87 2.34 -9.93
N ALA A 71 -10.64 1.89 -10.20
CA ALA A 71 -10.36 0.55 -10.66
C ALA A 71 -10.78 -0.50 -9.62
N GLU A 72 -10.41 -0.34 -8.34
CA GLU A 72 -10.82 -1.23 -7.25
C GLU A 72 -12.35 -1.38 -7.16
N ARG A 73 -13.11 -0.28 -7.26
CA ARG A 73 -14.59 -0.33 -7.30
C ARG A 73 -15.13 -1.02 -8.55
N ALA A 74 -14.45 -0.91 -9.68
CA ALA A 74 -14.86 -1.54 -10.94
C ALA A 74 -14.56 -3.05 -10.96
N VAL A 75 -13.73 -3.57 -10.04
CA VAL A 75 -13.54 -5.03 -9.84
C VAL A 75 -14.81 -5.71 -9.31
N ASP A 76 -15.73 -4.99 -8.67
CA ASP A 76 -17.03 -5.53 -8.26
C ASP A 76 -18.10 -5.43 -9.36
N SER A 77 -17.73 -4.98 -10.57
CA SER A 77 -18.66 -4.84 -11.68
C SER A 77 -19.24 -6.21 -12.11
N PRO A 78 -20.55 -6.30 -12.40
CA PRO A 78 -21.16 -7.50 -12.97
C PRO A 78 -20.74 -7.74 -14.44
N ASP A 79 -20.17 -6.72 -15.10
CA ASP A 79 -19.63 -6.82 -16.46
C ASP A 79 -18.21 -7.41 -16.45
N PRO A 80 -17.98 -8.59 -17.07
CA PRO A 80 -16.67 -9.23 -17.10
C PRO A 80 -15.56 -8.42 -17.76
N ASP A 81 -15.87 -7.63 -18.78
CA ASP A 81 -14.88 -6.85 -19.53
C ASP A 81 -14.44 -5.63 -18.71
N VAL A 82 -15.40 -4.97 -18.04
CA VAL A 82 -15.12 -3.89 -17.08
C VAL A 82 -14.27 -4.40 -15.93
N ARG A 83 -14.58 -5.60 -15.42
CA ARG A 83 -13.83 -6.21 -14.33
C ARG A 83 -12.39 -6.55 -14.73
N ALA A 84 -12.19 -7.09 -15.94
CA ALA A 84 -10.87 -7.43 -16.45
C ALA A 84 -10.01 -6.18 -16.67
N ALA A 85 -10.59 -5.12 -17.25
CA ALA A 85 -9.92 -3.83 -17.42
C ALA A 85 -9.52 -3.22 -16.08
N ALA A 86 -10.40 -3.27 -15.09
CA ALA A 86 -10.16 -2.78 -13.74
C ALA A 86 -8.98 -3.48 -13.04
N ILE A 87 -8.90 -4.81 -13.14
CA ILE A 87 -7.79 -5.60 -12.58
C ILE A 87 -6.46 -5.21 -13.24
N LEU A 88 -6.45 -5.04 -14.57
CA LEU A 88 -5.25 -4.64 -15.30
C LEU A 88 -4.78 -3.24 -14.88
N GLU A 89 -5.69 -2.27 -14.82
CA GLU A 89 -5.39 -0.88 -14.44
C GLU A 89 -4.89 -0.78 -12.99
N ALA A 90 -5.56 -1.45 -12.04
CA ALA A 90 -5.09 -1.50 -10.66
C ALA A 90 -3.68 -2.12 -10.55
N GLY A 91 -3.45 -3.22 -11.29
CA GLY A 91 -2.14 -3.87 -11.34
C GLY A 91 -1.03 -2.99 -11.92
N GLU A 92 -1.32 -2.17 -12.93
CA GLU A 92 -0.36 -1.24 -13.51
C GLU A 92 0.02 -0.11 -12.53
N ILE A 93 -0.97 0.47 -11.85
CA ILE A 93 -0.73 1.53 -10.86
C ILE A 93 0.13 1.02 -9.71
N VAL A 94 -0.20 -0.17 -9.18
CA VAL A 94 0.57 -0.81 -8.10
C VAL A 94 2.00 -1.12 -8.55
N ARG A 95 2.18 -1.70 -9.74
CA ARG A 95 3.53 -1.98 -10.29
C ARG A 95 4.36 -0.71 -10.51
N ALA A 96 3.74 0.38 -10.98
CA ALA A 96 4.41 1.65 -11.17
C ALA A 96 4.89 2.22 -9.83
N ALA A 97 4.04 2.21 -8.80
CA ALA A 97 4.42 2.66 -7.47
C ALA A 97 5.55 1.81 -6.85
N HIS A 98 5.51 0.49 -7.04
CA HIS A 98 6.60 -0.39 -6.61
C HIS A 98 7.95 -0.03 -7.24
N ARG A 99 7.98 0.32 -8.54
CA ARG A 99 9.23 0.75 -9.21
C ARG A 99 9.77 2.05 -8.65
N GLU A 100 8.89 3.02 -8.38
CA GLU A 100 9.28 4.32 -7.84
C GLU A 100 9.88 4.19 -6.42
N VAL A 101 9.29 3.34 -5.59
CA VAL A 101 9.79 3.05 -4.23
C VAL A 101 11.10 2.26 -4.25
N ALA A 102 11.31 1.39 -5.24
CA ALA A 102 12.54 0.59 -5.36
C ALA A 102 13.71 1.33 -6.05
N GLY A 103 13.42 2.37 -6.82
CA GLY A 103 14.41 3.19 -7.54
C GLY A 103 14.82 4.49 -6.85
N GLY A 104 14.21 4.82 -5.70
CA GLY A 104 14.48 6.02 -4.90
C GLY A 104 15.54 5.85 -3.82
#